data_AF-A0A1Y4U2A6-F1
#
_entry.id   AF-A0A1Y4U2A6-F1
#
_cell.length_a   1.000
_cell.length_b   1.000
_cell.length_c   1.000
_cell.angle_alpha   90.00
_cell.angle_beta   90.00
_cell.angle_gamma   90.00
#
_symmetry.space_group_name_H-M   'P 1'
#
loop_
_entity.id
_entity.type
_entity.pdbx_description
1 polymer ?
#
loop_
_entity_poly.entity_id
_entity_poly.type
_entity_poly.pdbx_seq_one_letter_code
_entity_poly.pdbx_strand_id
1 'polypeptide(L)'
;MDNMKISAILYSIVAIIFILCAATGGSPAFYGVAAAFIALAAASYPKKDKKDCEQTGIPAISYKDEPSLSNMRVIIFIGGLYAGGVRGLTKTLRNFHLRDNQKLILVTVGLANPNEQENRDNIRVSLQKQLSPEVFYKIKFFHLRGRIDYNKLTFVYSMMMKLRYHSLRKKPLETLTSEDRTFINTYGKQASFIDFNALKPIIKEIYLPVERVP
;
A
#
# COMPACT_ATOMS: atom_id res chain seq x y z
N MET A 1 -15.36 -2.97 23.31
CA MET A 1 -15.01 -3.44 21.94
C MET A 1 -13.96 -4.51 22.11
N ASP A 2 -14.32 -5.78 21.88
CA ASP A 2 -13.56 -6.94 22.41
C ASP A 2 -12.16 -7.07 21.80
N ASN A 3 -11.15 -7.32 22.63
CA ASN A 3 -9.74 -7.52 22.24
C ASN A 3 -9.58 -8.58 21.12
N MET A 4 -10.49 -9.55 21.05
CA MET A 4 -10.53 -10.58 20.02
C MET A 4 -10.81 -10.01 18.61
N LYS A 5 -11.69 -9.00 18.50
CA LYS A 5 -12.03 -8.31 17.24
C LYS A 5 -10.87 -7.45 16.73
N ILE A 6 -10.14 -6.82 17.67
CA ILE A 6 -8.92 -6.06 17.37
C ILE A 6 -7.82 -6.97 16.80
N SER A 7 -7.65 -8.15 17.39
CA SER A 7 -6.68 -9.12 16.91
C SER A 7 -6.98 -9.63 15.50
N ALA A 8 -8.26 -9.90 15.17
CA ALA A 8 -8.63 -10.45 13.86
C ALA A 8 -8.34 -9.48 12.70
N ILE A 9 -8.66 -8.19 12.84
CA ILE A 9 -8.37 -7.15 11.83
C ILE A 9 -6.86 -6.89 11.72
N LEU A 10 -6.15 -6.91 12.85
CA LEU A 10 -4.69 -6.85 12.87
C LEU A 10 -4.09 -8.05 12.12
N TYR A 11 -4.60 -9.26 12.35
CA TYR A 11 -4.22 -10.44 11.59
C TYR A 11 -4.63 -10.33 10.11
N SER A 12 -5.76 -9.71 9.73
CA SER A 12 -6.10 -9.45 8.31
C SER A 12 -5.07 -8.55 7.65
N ILE A 13 -4.78 -7.40 8.27
CA ILE A 13 -3.92 -6.38 7.67
C ILE A 13 -2.49 -6.88 7.66
N VAL A 14 -2.04 -7.47 8.77
CA VAL A 14 -0.75 -8.13 8.86
C VAL A 14 -0.70 -9.27 7.86
N ALA A 15 -1.69 -10.15 7.74
CA ALA A 15 -1.71 -11.24 6.75
C ALA A 15 -1.87 -10.76 5.31
N ILE A 16 -2.55 -9.65 5.00
CA ILE A 16 -2.63 -9.06 3.65
C ILE A 16 -1.29 -8.42 3.30
N ILE A 17 -0.67 -7.72 4.25
CA ILE A 17 0.71 -7.22 4.11
C ILE A 17 1.67 -8.40 4.03
N PHE A 18 1.46 -9.47 4.80
CA PHE A 18 2.25 -10.69 4.79
C PHE A 18 2.00 -11.48 3.51
N ILE A 19 0.82 -11.50 2.91
CA ILE A 19 0.51 -12.14 1.62
C ILE A 19 1.13 -11.31 0.49
N LEU A 20 1.03 -9.98 0.54
CA LEU A 20 1.85 -9.06 -0.27
C LEU A 20 3.35 -9.29 -0.03
N CYS A 21 3.74 -9.82 1.13
CA CYS A 21 5.11 -10.14 1.53
C CYS A 21 5.48 -11.66 1.58
N ALA A 22 4.63 -12.61 1.17
CA ALA A 22 4.88 -14.05 1.43
C ALA A 22 4.16 -14.99 0.44
N ALA A 23 3.14 -14.56 -0.31
CA ALA A 23 2.61 -15.35 -1.40
C ALA A 23 3.51 -15.19 -2.65
N THR A 24 4.18 -16.20 -3.21
CA THR A 24 4.38 -17.61 -2.80
C THR A 24 5.68 -18.11 -3.44
N GLY A 25 6.25 -19.19 -2.90
CA GLY A 25 7.24 -20.00 -3.61
C GLY A 25 6.59 -20.66 -4.82
N GLY A 26 7.25 -20.57 -5.98
CA GLY A 26 6.83 -21.18 -7.24
C GLY A 26 6.96 -20.25 -8.46
N SER A 27 8.19 -20.11 -8.97
CA SER A 27 8.60 -19.43 -10.22
C SER A 27 8.55 -17.88 -10.28
N PRO A 28 9.63 -17.17 -10.69
CA PRO A 28 9.93 -15.83 -10.22
C PRO A 28 9.83 -14.75 -11.31
N ALA A 29 8.78 -13.94 -11.30
CA ALA A 29 8.82 -12.62 -11.94
C ALA A 29 7.85 -11.67 -11.21
N PHE A 30 8.42 -10.58 -10.67
CA PHE A 30 7.76 -9.46 -10.00
C PHE A 30 7.38 -9.59 -8.53
N TYR A 31 8.35 -9.29 -7.67
CA TYR A 31 8.10 -8.90 -6.28
C TYR A 31 7.95 -7.37 -6.11
N GLY A 32 7.49 -6.72 -7.19
CA GLY A 32 7.00 -5.34 -7.25
C GLY A 32 5.56 -5.24 -7.80
N VAL A 33 4.86 -6.38 -7.95
CA VAL A 33 3.40 -6.41 -8.13
C VAL A 33 2.80 -6.51 -6.73
N ALA A 34 2.79 -5.40 -5.99
CA ALA A 34 1.82 -5.29 -4.91
C ALA A 34 0.45 -5.30 -5.60
N ALA A 35 -0.25 -6.42 -5.51
CA ALA A 35 -1.66 -6.48 -5.83
C ALA A 35 -2.34 -5.33 -5.06
N ALA A 36 -3.13 -4.51 -5.75
CA ALA A 36 -3.93 -3.55 -5.03
C ALA A 36 -5.11 -4.33 -4.43
N PHE A 37 -5.10 -4.46 -3.11
CA PHE A 37 -6.20 -5.08 -2.39
C PHE A 37 -7.02 -3.98 -1.78
N ILE A 38 -8.33 -4.09 -1.98
CA ILE A 38 -9.30 -3.35 -1.21
C ILE A 38 -9.63 -4.27 -0.04
N ALA A 39 -9.08 -3.96 1.12
CA ALA A 39 -9.49 -4.61 2.36
C ALA A 39 -10.78 -3.93 2.81
N LEU A 40 -11.84 -4.72 2.86
CA LEU A 40 -13.20 -4.25 3.03
C LEU A 40 -13.67 -4.65 4.41
N ALA A 41 -13.52 -3.75 5.37
CA ALA A 41 -14.09 -3.96 6.70
C ALA A 41 -15.59 -3.65 6.63
N ALA A 42 -16.38 -4.60 6.11
CA ALA A 42 -17.82 -4.59 6.26
C ALA A 42 -18.16 -5.06 7.68
N ALA A 43 -18.60 -4.17 8.55
CA ALA A 43 -19.35 -4.58 9.73
C ALA A 43 -20.74 -5.08 9.28
N SER A 44 -20.80 -6.29 8.70
CA SER A 44 -22.00 -7.16 8.62
C SER A 44 -21.63 -8.53 8.04
N TYR A 45 -21.79 -9.58 8.85
CA TYR A 45 -21.93 -11.01 8.48
C TYR A 45 -23.27 -11.26 7.73
N PRO A 46 -23.60 -12.47 7.19
CA PRO A 46 -22.84 -13.59 6.57
C PRO A 46 -23.06 -13.57 5.01
N LYS A 47 -22.53 -14.43 4.11
CA LYS A 47 -22.41 -15.89 4.02
C LYS A 47 -21.59 -16.27 2.76
N LYS A 48 -20.75 -17.31 2.91
CA LYS A 48 -20.24 -18.32 1.93
C LYS A 48 -19.31 -17.92 0.76
N ASP A 49 -18.19 -18.68 0.69
CA ASP A 49 -17.23 -18.90 -0.43
C ASP A 49 -16.21 -17.73 -0.65
N LYS A 50 -14.88 -17.86 -0.63
CA LYS A 50 -13.91 -18.98 -0.75
C LYS A 50 -12.56 -18.59 -0.08
N LYS A 51 -11.91 -19.56 0.58
CA LYS A 51 -10.48 -19.71 0.97
C LYS A 51 -9.53 -18.70 0.30
N ASP A 52 -8.90 -17.73 0.97
CA ASP A 52 -7.86 -17.86 2.02
C ASP A 52 -7.91 -16.74 3.09
N CYS A 53 -9.10 -16.18 3.37
CA CYS A 53 -9.32 -15.08 4.34
C CYS A 53 -9.90 -15.52 5.69
N GLU A 54 -10.03 -16.82 5.93
CA GLU A 54 -10.96 -17.39 6.94
C GLU A 54 -10.61 -17.12 8.42
N GLN A 55 -9.45 -16.57 8.75
CA GLN A 55 -9.14 -16.27 10.16
C GLN A 55 -9.51 -14.85 10.60
N THR A 56 -9.95 -13.97 9.68
CA THR A 56 -9.85 -12.53 9.95
C THR A 56 -11.13 -11.70 9.68
N GLY A 57 -12.12 -12.26 8.98
CA GLY A 57 -13.46 -11.67 8.82
C GLY A 57 -13.55 -10.44 7.89
N ILE A 58 -12.47 -10.02 7.25
CA ILE A 58 -12.42 -8.90 6.29
C ILE A 58 -12.11 -9.44 4.89
N PRO A 59 -13.01 -9.29 3.90
CA PRO A 59 -12.69 -9.63 2.52
C PRO A 59 -11.58 -8.73 1.95
N ALA A 60 -10.55 -9.36 1.39
CA ALA A 60 -9.55 -8.69 0.56
C ALA A 60 -9.90 -8.95 -0.91
N ILE A 61 -10.25 -7.91 -1.64
CA ILE A 61 -10.65 -8.02 -3.05
C ILE A 61 -9.60 -7.33 -3.93
N SER A 62 -9.23 -7.96 -5.04
CA SER A 62 -8.30 -7.35 -5.99
C SER A 62 -8.98 -6.23 -6.75
N TYR A 63 -8.28 -5.12 -6.98
CA TYR A 63 -8.79 -4.01 -7.79
C TYR A 63 -9.19 -4.41 -9.23
N LYS A 64 -8.69 -5.54 -9.73
CA LYS A 64 -9.02 -6.03 -11.07
C LYS A 64 -10.45 -6.57 -11.15
N ASP A 65 -11.00 -6.98 -10.03
CA ASP A 65 -12.34 -7.57 -9.93
C ASP A 65 -13.42 -6.48 -9.82
N GLU A 66 -13.02 -5.20 -9.85
CA GLU A 66 -13.89 -4.02 -9.86
C GLU A 66 -15.01 -4.09 -8.81
N PRO A 67 -14.68 -4.30 -7.52
CA PRO A 67 -15.70 -4.46 -6.50
C PRO A 67 -16.53 -3.19 -6.34
N SER A 68 -17.83 -3.37 -6.17
CA SER A 68 -18.72 -2.26 -5.82
C SER A 68 -18.38 -1.73 -4.43
N LEU A 69 -18.02 -0.44 -4.36
CA LEU A 69 -17.64 0.23 -3.11
C LEU A 69 -18.82 0.87 -2.37
N SER A 70 -20.01 0.92 -2.97
CA SER A 70 -21.14 1.73 -2.50
C SER A 70 -21.73 1.27 -1.17
N ASN A 71 -21.64 -0.02 -0.86
CA ASN A 71 -22.23 -0.63 0.33
C ASN A 71 -21.25 -0.73 1.51
N MET A 72 -20.04 -0.18 1.36
CA MET A 72 -18.95 -0.37 2.31
C MET A 72 -18.74 0.87 3.15
N ARG A 73 -18.75 0.72 4.48
CA ARG A 73 -18.55 1.85 5.40
C ARG A 73 -17.10 2.19 5.62
N VAL A 74 -16.20 1.20 5.61
CA VAL A 74 -14.76 1.40 5.72
C VAL A 74 -14.08 0.69 4.57
N ILE A 75 -13.40 1.47 3.74
CA ILE A 75 -12.69 1.02 2.55
C ILE A 75 -11.21 1.27 2.82
N ILE A 76 -10.38 0.23 2.75
CA ILE A 76 -8.94 0.37 2.86
C ILE A 76 -8.35 -0.01 1.51
N PHE A 77 -7.86 0.96 0.76
CA PHE A 77 -7.14 0.72 -0.48
C PHE A 77 -5.66 0.58 -0.15
N ILE A 78 -5.07 -0.58 -0.44
CA ILE A 78 -3.64 -0.80 -0.27
C ILE A 78 -3.02 -0.95 -1.66
N GLY A 79 -2.02 -0.13 -1.98
CA GLY A 79 -1.39 -0.15 -3.30
C GLY A 79 0.11 0.11 -3.27
N GLY A 80 0.85 -0.58 -4.13
CA GLY A 80 2.28 -0.34 -4.31
C GLY A 80 2.53 0.99 -5.02
N LEU A 81 3.50 1.75 -4.52
CA LEU A 81 4.09 2.89 -5.22
C LEU A 81 4.99 2.39 -6.33
N TYR A 82 4.65 2.80 -7.55
CA TYR A 82 5.45 2.59 -8.74
C TYR A 82 5.82 3.95 -9.35
N ALA A 83 6.82 3.99 -10.23
CA ALA A 83 7.26 5.21 -10.90
C ALA A 83 6.04 5.99 -11.47
N GLY A 84 5.67 7.09 -10.79
CA GLY A 84 4.58 7.98 -11.18
C GLY A 84 3.18 7.64 -10.67
N GLY A 85 2.98 6.65 -9.78
CA GLY A 85 1.63 6.32 -9.31
C GLY A 85 1.49 5.18 -8.30
N VAL A 86 0.34 5.15 -7.63
CA VAL A 86 -0.18 3.97 -6.95
C VAL A 86 -0.91 3.09 -7.96
N ARG A 87 -0.50 1.82 -8.05
CA ARG A 87 -1.09 0.87 -9.01
C ARG A 87 -2.57 0.62 -8.72
N GLY A 88 -3.40 0.64 -9.76
CA GLY A 88 -4.84 0.34 -9.67
C GLY A 88 -5.70 1.46 -9.06
N LEU A 89 -5.07 2.50 -8.48
CA LEU A 89 -5.78 3.58 -7.77
C LEU A 89 -6.73 4.34 -8.70
N THR A 90 -6.22 4.84 -9.83
CA THR A 90 -7.04 5.54 -10.82
C THR A 90 -8.17 4.65 -11.34
N LYS A 91 -7.89 3.38 -11.66
CA LYS A 91 -8.93 2.46 -12.14
C LYS A 91 -10.07 2.31 -11.11
N THR A 92 -9.71 2.23 -9.82
CA THR A 92 -10.65 1.95 -8.74
C THR A 92 -11.44 3.18 -8.31
N LEU A 93 -10.79 4.34 -8.24
CA LEU A 93 -11.34 5.53 -7.58
C LEU A 93 -11.64 6.70 -8.51
N ARG A 94 -11.34 6.62 -9.81
CA ARG A 94 -11.55 7.75 -10.75
C ARG A 94 -12.97 8.28 -10.76
N ASN A 95 -13.97 7.40 -10.64
CA ASN A 95 -15.40 7.75 -10.61
C ASN A 95 -16.03 7.48 -9.24
N PHE A 96 -15.21 7.27 -8.21
CA PHE A 96 -15.69 7.00 -6.86
C PHE A 96 -15.99 8.32 -6.15
N HIS A 97 -17.18 8.40 -5.56
CA HIS A 97 -17.58 9.50 -4.70
C HIS A 97 -17.68 9.00 -3.26
N LEU A 98 -16.92 9.63 -2.36
CA LEU A 98 -16.92 9.25 -0.96
C LEU A 98 -18.13 9.88 -0.26
N ARG A 99 -19.07 9.04 0.17
CA ARG A 99 -20.26 9.44 0.93
C ARG A 99 -19.90 9.73 2.39
N ASP A 100 -20.69 10.55 3.08
CA ASP A 100 -20.42 10.97 4.46
C ASP A 100 -20.43 9.82 5.47
N ASN A 101 -21.13 8.72 5.16
CA ASN A 101 -21.14 7.51 5.99
C ASN A 101 -20.02 6.51 5.63
N GLN A 102 -19.13 6.88 4.72
CA GLN A 102 -17.99 6.08 4.28
C GLN A 102 -16.67 6.70 4.71
N LYS A 103 -15.75 5.84 5.10
CA LYS A 103 -14.34 6.17 5.34
C LYS A 103 -13.50 5.46 4.30
N LEU A 104 -12.62 6.20 3.64
CA LEU A 104 -11.60 5.65 2.76
C LEU A 104 -10.21 5.94 3.34
N ILE A 105 -9.45 4.87 3.54
CA ILE A 105 -8.06 4.88 3.99
C ILE A 105 -7.20 4.41 2.83
N LEU A 106 -6.25 5.23 2.41
CA LEU A 106 -5.29 4.88 1.36
C LEU A 106 -3.93 4.57 1.98
N VAL A 107 -3.51 3.32 1.86
CA VAL A 107 -2.20 2.85 2.30
C VAL A 107 -1.31 2.63 1.08
N THR A 108 -0.22 3.39 0.97
CA THR A 108 0.75 3.21 -0.10
C THR A 108 1.97 2.46 0.41
N VAL A 109 2.49 1.51 -0.36
CA VAL A 109 3.70 0.74 -0.01
C VAL A 109 4.81 1.01 -1.03
N GLY A 110 5.91 1.62 -0.60
CA GLY A 110 7.05 1.95 -1.45
C GLY A 110 8.39 1.50 -0.87
N LEU A 111 9.50 1.87 -1.51
CA LEU A 111 10.85 1.61 -1.00
C LEU A 111 11.46 2.83 -0.31
N ALA A 112 11.12 4.02 -0.82
CA ALA A 112 11.56 5.31 -0.31
C ALA A 112 11.07 5.53 1.13
N ASN A 113 11.84 6.25 1.93
CA ASN A 113 11.54 6.53 3.32
C ASN A 113 10.44 7.61 3.44
N PRO A 114 9.22 7.31 3.92
CA PRO A 114 8.15 8.29 4.04
C PRO A 114 8.38 9.32 5.15
N ASN A 115 9.40 9.15 5.99
CA ASN A 115 9.79 10.15 6.99
C ASN A 115 10.60 11.31 6.38
N GLU A 116 11.10 11.16 5.15
CA GLU A 116 11.72 12.26 4.40
C GLU A 116 10.64 13.12 3.73
N GLN A 117 10.77 14.45 3.84
CA GLN A 117 9.79 15.41 3.32
C GLN A 117 9.63 15.30 1.79
N GLU A 118 10.74 15.23 1.06
CA GLU A 118 10.74 15.13 -0.41
C GLU A 118 9.93 13.91 -0.90
N ASN A 119 10.05 12.78 -0.22
CA ASN A 119 9.31 11.58 -0.55
C ASN A 119 7.80 11.74 -0.33
N ARG A 120 7.41 12.39 0.77
CA ARG A 120 5.99 12.68 1.03
C ARG A 120 5.43 13.61 -0.04
N ASP A 121 6.17 14.63 -0.43
CA ASP A 121 5.74 15.59 -1.45
C ASP A 121 5.58 14.89 -2.81
N ASN A 122 6.54 14.05 -3.19
CA ASN A 122 6.47 13.25 -4.41
C ASN A 122 5.26 12.30 -4.41
N ILE A 123 5.00 11.61 -3.30
CA ILE A 123 3.81 10.75 -3.16
C ILE A 123 2.54 11.59 -3.25
N ARG A 124 2.50 12.74 -2.57
CA ARG A 124 1.34 13.66 -2.57
C ARG A 124 1.01 14.14 -3.98
N VAL A 125 2.01 14.61 -4.74
CA VAL A 125 1.86 15.04 -6.13
C VAL A 125 1.36 13.88 -7.01
N SER A 126 1.90 12.68 -6.81
CA SER A 126 1.44 11.50 -7.53
C SER A 126 -0.03 11.17 -7.25
N LEU A 127 -0.46 11.27 -5.99
CA LEU A 127 -1.82 10.99 -5.57
C LEU A 127 -2.81 12.04 -6.08
N GLN A 128 -2.43 13.33 -6.09
CA GLN A 128 -3.24 14.41 -6.65
C GLN A 128 -3.51 14.23 -8.15
N LYS A 129 -2.57 13.60 -8.88
CA LYS A 129 -2.77 13.27 -10.30
C LYS A 129 -3.72 12.09 -10.53
N GLN A 130 -3.95 11.26 -9.52
CA GLN A 130 -4.72 10.02 -9.64
C GLN A 130 -6.11 10.08 -9.00
N LEU A 131 -6.34 11.05 -8.11
CA LEU A 131 -7.57 11.21 -7.34
C LEU A 131 -8.24 12.54 -7.70
N SER A 132 -9.57 12.57 -7.65
CA SER A 132 -10.30 13.83 -7.70
C SER A 132 -9.97 14.68 -6.46
N PRO A 133 -10.01 16.02 -6.54
CA PRO A 133 -9.83 16.88 -5.38
C PRO A 133 -10.79 16.53 -4.24
N GLU A 134 -12.05 16.19 -4.57
CA GLU A 134 -13.07 15.80 -3.60
C GLU A 134 -12.63 14.59 -2.75
N VAL A 135 -12.16 13.52 -3.40
CA VAL A 135 -11.68 12.33 -2.69
C VAL A 135 -10.37 12.63 -1.97
N PHE A 136 -9.44 13.32 -2.64
CA PHE A 136 -8.10 13.57 -2.12
C PHE A 136 -8.11 14.29 -0.76
N TYR A 137 -8.99 15.28 -0.57
CA TYR A 137 -9.06 16.04 0.69
C TYR A 137 -9.87 15.37 1.79
N LYS A 138 -10.73 14.40 1.47
CA LYS A 138 -11.58 13.70 2.45
C LYS A 138 -10.94 12.42 3.04
N ILE A 139 -9.90 11.87 2.42
CA ILE A 139 -9.33 10.58 2.82
C ILE A 139 -8.11 10.69 3.73
N LYS A 140 -7.82 9.59 4.44
CA LYS A 140 -6.59 9.45 5.23
C LYS A 140 -5.54 8.69 4.45
N PHE A 141 -4.32 9.22 4.44
CA PHE A 141 -3.18 8.62 3.77
C PHE A 141 -2.22 8.02 4.78
N PHE A 142 -1.72 6.83 4.49
CA PHE A 142 -0.62 6.20 5.21
C PHE A 142 0.42 5.68 4.22
N HIS A 143 1.69 5.87 4.56
CA HIS A 143 2.80 5.50 3.70
C HIS A 143 3.69 4.52 4.44
N LEU A 144 3.84 3.33 3.89
CA LEU A 144 4.63 2.25 4.45
C LEU A 144 5.82 1.94 3.53
N ARG A 145 6.86 1.38 4.12
CA ARG A 145 7.97 0.81 3.37
C ARG A 145 7.79 -0.70 3.23
N GLY A 146 8.09 -1.22 2.05
CA GLY A 146 8.03 -2.63 1.72
C GLY A 146 9.42 -3.28 1.64
N ARG A 147 9.49 -4.32 0.83
CA ARG A 147 10.71 -5.05 0.50
C ARG A 147 10.98 -4.99 -1.00
N ILE A 148 12.22 -5.22 -1.38
CA ILE A 148 12.64 -5.38 -2.78
C ILE A 148 13.50 -6.63 -2.91
N ASP A 149 13.29 -7.35 -4.00
CA ASP A 149 14.18 -8.40 -4.48
C ASP A 149 14.62 -8.04 -5.90
N TYR A 150 15.86 -7.56 -6.06
CA TYR A 150 16.37 -7.10 -7.35
C TYR A 150 16.47 -8.24 -8.37
N ASN A 151 16.68 -9.47 -7.92
CA ASN A 151 16.77 -10.64 -8.80
C ASN A 151 15.43 -11.03 -9.42
N LYS A 152 14.34 -10.44 -8.92
CA LYS A 152 12.97 -10.73 -9.35
C LYS A 152 12.28 -9.54 -9.97
N LEU A 153 13.03 -8.47 -10.25
CA LEU A 153 12.56 -7.35 -11.06
C LEU A 153 12.49 -7.79 -12.53
N THR A 154 11.55 -7.23 -13.28
CA THR A 154 11.59 -7.39 -14.74
C THR A 154 12.76 -6.69 -15.36
N PHE A 155 13.06 -7.08 -16.60
CA PHE A 155 14.12 -6.47 -17.39
C PHE A 155 14.05 -4.93 -17.41
N VAL A 156 12.86 -4.37 -17.68
CA VAL A 156 12.67 -2.91 -17.72
C VAL A 156 13.05 -2.26 -16.38
N TYR A 157 12.56 -2.79 -15.27
CA TYR A 157 12.80 -2.21 -13.95
C TYR A 157 14.23 -2.45 -13.47
N SER A 158 14.81 -3.61 -13.80
CA SER A 158 16.21 -3.92 -13.57
C SER A 158 17.12 -2.94 -14.30
N MET A 159 16.80 -2.62 -15.56
CA MET A 159 17.55 -1.65 -16.35
C MET A 159 17.45 -0.24 -15.75
N MET A 160 16.25 0.19 -15.36
CA MET A 160 16.07 1.49 -14.69
C MET A 160 16.88 1.58 -13.39
N MET A 161 16.84 0.54 -12.55
CA MET A 161 17.62 0.50 -11.32
C MET A 161 19.14 0.49 -11.60
N LYS A 162 19.59 -0.23 -12.62
CA LYS A 162 20.99 -0.25 -13.06
C LYS A 162 21.47 1.13 -13.50
N LEU A 163 20.67 1.85 -14.29
CA LEU A 163 20.98 3.22 -14.71
C LEU A 163 21.09 4.17 -13.51
N ARG A 164 20.14 4.10 -12.56
CA ARG A 164 20.21 4.88 -11.32
C ARG A 164 21.47 4.53 -10.51
N TYR A 165 21.77 3.24 -10.34
CA TYR A 165 22.94 2.78 -9.60
C TYR A 165 24.24 3.29 -10.21
N HIS A 166 24.41 3.17 -11.52
CA HIS A 166 25.60 3.68 -12.21
C HIS A 166 25.70 5.20 -12.14
N SER A 167 24.59 5.92 -12.21
CA SER A 167 24.57 7.39 -12.05
C SER A 167 25.02 7.81 -10.64
N LEU A 168 24.47 7.18 -9.60
CA LEU A 168 24.79 7.52 -8.21
C LEU A 168 26.23 7.14 -7.83
N ARG A 169 26.76 6.03 -8.36
CA ARG A 169 28.16 5.60 -8.13
C ARG A 169 29.21 6.58 -8.69
N LYS A 170 28.81 7.48 -9.60
CA LYS A 170 29.69 8.52 -10.17
C LYS A 170 29.63 9.85 -9.41
N LYS A 171 28.67 10.03 -8.50
CA LYS A 171 28.55 11.27 -7.71
C LYS A 171 29.56 11.29 -6.55
N PRO A 172 30.07 12.47 -6.14
CA PRO A 172 30.88 12.59 -4.93
C PRO A 172 30.12 12.12 -3.68
N LEU A 173 30.81 11.45 -2.77
CA LEU A 173 30.19 10.81 -1.59
C LEU A 173 29.47 11.82 -0.70
N GLU A 174 29.95 13.06 -0.63
CA GLU A 174 29.42 14.15 0.19
C GLU A 174 28.05 14.61 -0.34
N THR A 175 27.78 14.42 -1.63
CA THR A 175 26.52 14.82 -2.28
C THR A 175 25.43 13.75 -2.20
N LEU A 176 25.76 12.54 -1.73
CA LEU A 176 24.81 11.44 -1.63
C LEU A 176 23.90 11.60 -0.42
N THR A 177 22.59 11.60 -0.68
CA THR A 177 21.55 11.58 0.35
C THR A 177 21.51 10.26 1.10
N SER A 178 20.78 10.21 2.22
CA SER A 178 20.52 8.97 2.97
C SER A 178 19.84 7.91 2.10
N GLU A 179 18.92 8.33 1.24
CA GLU A 179 18.25 7.49 0.26
C GLU A 179 19.21 6.91 -0.78
N ASP A 180 20.09 7.75 -1.36
CA ASP A 180 21.05 7.30 -2.36
C ASP A 180 22.02 6.27 -1.78
N ARG A 181 22.51 6.50 -0.55
CA ARG A 181 23.35 5.54 0.17
C ARG A 181 22.61 4.23 0.45
N THR A 182 21.36 4.33 0.92
CA THR A 182 20.52 3.14 1.18
C THR A 182 20.32 2.34 -0.10
N PHE A 183 20.02 3.01 -1.21
CA PHE A 183 19.85 2.38 -2.51
C PHE A 183 21.14 1.70 -2.99
N ILE A 184 22.30 2.38 -2.95
CA ILE A 184 23.59 1.79 -3.33
C ILE A 184 23.90 0.57 -2.46
N ASN A 185 23.68 0.66 -1.14
CA ASN A 185 23.98 -0.41 -0.19
C ASN A 185 23.05 -1.61 -0.32
N THR A 186 21.86 -1.45 -0.89
CA THR A 186 20.86 -2.51 -1.07
C THR A 186 20.76 -3.04 -2.50
N TYR A 187 21.37 -2.36 -3.47
CA TYR A 187 21.32 -2.74 -4.87
C TYR A 187 21.84 -4.16 -5.11
N GLY A 188 21.07 -4.95 -5.87
CA GLY A 188 21.44 -6.31 -6.28
C GLY A 188 21.14 -7.41 -5.25
N LYS A 189 20.59 -7.08 -4.07
CA LYS A 189 20.24 -8.07 -3.03
C LYS A 189 18.82 -7.88 -2.51
N GLN A 190 18.30 -8.87 -1.81
CA GLN A 190 17.04 -8.69 -1.09
C GLN A 190 17.21 -7.67 0.04
N ALA A 191 16.25 -6.74 0.15
CA ALA A 191 16.20 -5.76 1.23
C ALA A 191 14.77 -5.61 1.74
N SER A 192 14.63 -5.49 3.06
CA SER A 192 13.34 -5.27 3.73
C SER A 192 13.42 -4.03 4.61
N PHE A 193 12.39 -3.19 4.52
CA PHE A 193 12.25 -1.97 5.32
C PHE A 193 10.94 -1.96 6.11
N ILE A 194 10.32 -3.14 6.25
CA ILE A 194 9.02 -3.29 6.91
C ILE A 194 9.17 -2.94 8.39
N ASP A 195 8.38 -1.98 8.86
CA ASP A 195 8.19 -1.67 10.26
C ASP A 195 6.73 -1.92 10.65
N PHE A 196 6.48 -2.96 11.46
CA PHE A 196 5.14 -3.30 11.92
C PHE A 196 4.55 -2.24 12.86
N ASN A 197 5.37 -1.40 13.50
CA ASN A 197 4.84 -0.31 14.32
C ASN A 197 4.11 0.74 13.48
N ALA A 198 4.48 0.90 12.21
CA ALA A 198 3.81 1.81 11.29
C ALA A 198 2.35 1.39 10.98
N LEU A 199 1.94 0.17 11.34
CA LEU A 199 0.55 -0.29 11.21
C LEU A 199 -0.37 0.22 12.32
N LYS A 200 0.18 0.52 13.50
CA LYS A 200 -0.58 1.01 14.67
C LYS A 200 -1.50 2.21 14.34
N PRO A 201 -1.02 3.29 13.68
CA PRO A 201 -1.89 4.41 13.34
C PRO A 201 -2.97 4.06 12.30
N ILE A 202 -2.70 3.14 11.37
CA ILE A 202 -3.68 2.65 10.38
C ILE A 202 -4.81 1.92 11.09
N ILE A 203 -4.45 1.00 11.99
CA ILE A 203 -5.40 0.22 12.77
C ILE A 203 -6.26 1.13 13.62
N LYS A 204 -5.66 2.13 14.29
CA LYS A 204 -6.39 3.13 15.04
C LYS A 204 -7.44 3.84 14.17
N GLU A 205 -7.05 4.27 12.97
CA GLU A 205 -7.94 4.97 12.04
C GLU A 205 -9.13 4.11 11.59
N ILE A 206 -8.93 2.82 11.37
CA ILE A 206 -10.00 1.88 11.01
C ILE A 206 -11.10 1.84 12.08
N TYR A 207 -10.71 1.90 13.35
CA TYR A 207 -11.64 1.83 14.48
C TYR A 207 -12.25 3.17 14.88
N LEU A 208 -11.70 4.29 14.41
CA LEU A 208 -12.34 5.58 14.62
C LEU A 208 -13.70 5.58 13.92
N PRO A 209 -14.76 6.10 14.57
CA PRO A 209 -16.07 6.21 13.92
C PRO A 209 -15.93 7.03 12.64
N VAL A 210 -16.81 6.75 11.67
CA VAL A 210 -17.00 7.67 10.55
C VAL A 210 -17.69 8.89 11.13
N GLU A 211 -16.99 10.02 11.18
CA GLU A 211 -17.57 11.30 11.63
C GLU A 211 -18.79 11.59 10.75
N ARG A 212 -19.96 11.66 11.37
CA ARG A 212 -21.15 12.14 10.69
C ARG A 212 -21.04 13.65 10.68
N VAL A 213 -20.89 14.24 9.51
CA VAL A 213 -21.13 15.68 9.37
C VAL A 213 -22.62 15.87 9.68
N PRO A 214 -22.98 16.69 10.70
CA PRO A 214 -24.37 16.92 11.07
C PRO A 214 -25.17 17.62 9.97
#